data_AF-A0A9E1HV55-F1
#
_entry.id   AF-A0A9E1HV55-F1
#
_cell.length_a   1.000
_cell.length_b   1.000
_cell.length_c   1.000
_cell.angle_alpha   90.00
_cell.angle_beta   90.00
_cell.angle_gamma   90.00
#
_symmetry.space_group_name_H-M   'P 1'
#
loop_
_entity.id
_entity.type
_entity.pdbx_description
1 polymer ?
#
loop_
_entity_poly.entity_id
_entity_poly.type
_entity_poly.pdbx_seq_one_letter_code
_entity_poly.pdbx_strand_id
1 'polypeptide(L)' 'MNQKTEIRLEKLYMQQKVSHINADQTERICVNCAFYEQYYRKNRGNVAGWVPTSIGYCLLCQCRKGALCPACKNFERK' A
#
# COMPACT_ATOMS: atom_id res chain seq x y z
N MET A 1 -2.99 12.08 28.03
CA MET A 1 -4.17 11.86 27.16
C MET A 1 -5.31 11.38 28.05
N ASN A 2 -6.57 11.79 27.81
CA ASN A 2 -7.70 11.47 28.67
C ASN A 2 -8.32 10.11 28.27
N GLN A 3 -8.66 9.27 29.24
CA GLN A 3 -9.20 7.91 29.05
C GLN A 3 -10.48 7.89 28.19
N LYS A 4 -11.31 8.94 28.25
CA LYS A 4 -12.48 9.11 27.37
C LYS A 4 -12.09 9.25 25.88
N THR A 5 -10.93 9.84 25.60
CA THR A 5 -10.44 10.07 24.24
C THR A 5 -9.96 8.77 23.59
N GLU A 6 -9.31 7.90 24.36
CA GLU A 6 -8.82 6.59 23.89
C GLU A 6 -9.98 5.67 23.50
N ILE A 7 -11.00 5.55 24.36
CA ILE A 7 -12.20 4.73 24.08
C ILE A 7 -12.94 5.22 22.82
N ARG A 8 -12.99 6.54 22.60
CA ARG A 8 -13.60 7.13 21.41
C ARG A 8 -12.81 6.78 20.14
N LEU A 9 -11.47 6.82 20.21
CA LEU A 9 -10.60 6.46 19.09
C LEU A 9 -10.71 4.97 18.76
N GLU A 10 -10.69 4.08 19.76
CA GLU A 10 -10.86 2.64 19.54
C GLU A 10 -12.18 2.31 18.86
N LYS A 11 -13.30 2.90 19.30
CA LYS A 11 -14.61 2.72 18.64
C LYS A 11 -14.60 3.19 17.20
N LEU A 12 -13.94 4.31 16.90
CA LEU A 12 -13.80 4.84 15.54
C LEU A 12 -12.98 3.90 14.65
N TYR A 13 -11.86 3.37 15.15
CA TYR A 13 -11.03 2.42 14.42
C TYR A 13 -11.74 1.07 14.20
N MET A 14 -12.49 0.57 15.18
CA MET A 14 -13.28 -0.66 15.04
C MET A 14 -14.47 -0.53 14.10
N GLN A 15 -15.02 0.68 13.94
CA GLN A 15 -16.11 0.96 13.00
C GLN A 15 -15.64 1.14 11.55
N GLN A 16 -14.33 1.38 11.33
CA GLN A 16 -13.79 1.39 9.98
C GLN A 16 -13.80 -0.04 9.42
N LYS A 17 -14.73 -0.29 8.48
CA LYS A 17 -14.68 -1.48 7.64
C LYS A 17 -13.36 -1.48 6.88
N VAL A 18 -12.42 -2.32 7.30
CA VAL A 18 -11.17 -2.53 6.58
C VAL A 18 -11.51 -3.33 5.33
N SER A 19 -11.55 -2.67 4.18
CA SER A 19 -11.65 -3.33 2.88
C SER A 19 -10.27 -3.88 2.52
N HIS A 20 -10.14 -5.21 2.60
CA HIS A 20 -8.95 -5.89 2.09
C HIS A 20 -9.04 -5.97 0.57
N ILE A 21 -8.00 -5.50 -0.11
CA ILE A 21 -7.85 -5.66 -1.56
C ILE A 21 -6.85 -6.78 -1.77
N ASN A 22 -7.33 -7.89 -2.33
CA ASN A 22 -6.48 -9.00 -2.73
C ASN A 22 -6.19 -8.87 -4.23
N ALA A 23 -4.92 -8.92 -4.60
CA ALA A 23 -4.49 -9.00 -5.98
C ALA A 23 -3.90 -10.39 -6.23
N ASP A 24 -4.42 -11.09 -7.22
CA ASP A 24 -3.88 -12.37 -7.64
C ASP A 24 -2.60 -12.17 -8.49
N GLN A 25 -1.74 -13.18 -8.56
CA GLN A 25 -0.52 -13.16 -9.37
C GLN A 25 -0.83 -13.05 -10.87
N THR A 26 -2.02 -13.52 -11.26
CA THR A 26 -2.53 -13.44 -12.64
C THR A 26 -2.98 -12.03 -13.03
N GLU A 27 -3.13 -11.11 -12.06
CA GLU A 27 -3.53 -9.73 -12.31
C GLU A 27 -2.38 -8.89 -12.88
N ARG A 28 -2.70 -8.00 -13.83
CA ARG A 28 -1.72 -7.08 -14.45
C ARG A 28 -1.79 -5.71 -13.78
N ILE A 29 -1.26 -5.64 -12.57
CA ILE A 29 -1.17 -4.41 -11.78
C ILE A 29 0.28 -4.05 -11.46
N CYS A 30 0.52 -2.77 -11.15
CA CYS A 30 1.88 -2.26 -10.93
C CYS A 30 2.65 -3.02 -9.85
N VAL A 31 2.05 -3.36 -8.71
CA VAL A 31 2.75 -4.08 -7.63
C VAL A 31 3.29 -5.46 -8.04
N ASN A 32 2.70 -6.07 -9.08
CA ASN A 32 3.15 -7.36 -9.63
C ASN A 32 4.14 -7.19 -10.81
N CYS A 33 4.52 -5.97 -11.18
CA CYS A 33 5.41 -5.68 -12.30
C CYS A 33 6.88 -5.70 -11.86
N ALA A 34 7.76 -6.30 -12.65
CA ALA A 34 9.20 -6.34 -12.36
C ALA A 34 9.86 -4.94 -12.29
N PHE A 35 9.27 -3.94 -12.95
CA PHE A 35 9.79 -2.56 -12.99
C PHE A 35 9.17 -1.62 -11.95
N TYR A 36 8.31 -2.13 -11.07
CA TYR A 36 7.68 -1.31 -10.04
C TYR A 36 8.46 -1.36 -8.73
N GLU A 37 8.80 -0.17 -8.22
CA GLU A 37 9.47 0.01 -6.94
C GLU A 37 8.49 0.60 -5.92
N GLN A 38 8.08 -0.22 -4.95
CA GLN A 38 7.16 0.19 -3.89
C GLN A 38 7.85 1.17 -2.93
N TYR A 39 7.22 2.31 -2.62
CA TYR A 39 7.72 3.17 -1.55
C TYR A 39 7.29 2.67 -0.19
N TYR A 40 8.18 2.87 0.78
CA TYR A 40 7.96 2.50 2.16
C TYR A 40 8.03 3.74 3.06
N ARG A 41 7.33 3.67 4.18
CA ARG A 41 7.42 4.65 5.26
C ARG A 41 7.76 3.97 6.57
N LYS A 42 8.39 4.68 7.49
CA LYS A 42 8.57 4.18 8.86
C LYS A 42 7.21 3.94 9.51
N ASN A 43 7.09 2.81 10.19
CA ASN A 43 5.93 2.49 11.01
C ASN A 43 5.72 3.59 12.06
N ARG A 44 4.47 3.94 12.31
CA ARG A 44 4.07 4.89 13.37
C ARG A 44 3.66 4.18 14.67
N GLY A 45 3.66 2.84 14.67
CA GLY A 45 3.39 2.02 15.84
C GLY A 45 4.61 1.86 16.76
N ASN A 46 4.41 1.07 17.80
CA ASN A 46 5.42 0.70 18.79
C ASN A 46 6.48 -0.30 18.27
N VAL A 47 6.27 -0.87 17.08
CA VAL A 47 7.22 -1.78 16.43
C VAL A 47 8.00 -1.03 15.35
N ALA A 48 9.34 -1.03 15.47
CA ALA A 48 10.21 -0.47 14.44
C ALA A 48 10.12 -1.32 13.16
N GLY A 49 9.80 -0.66 12.04
CA GLY A 49 9.69 -1.33 10.75
C GLY A 49 9.36 -0.36 9.62
N TRP A 50 9.47 -0.85 8.39
CA TRP A 50 9.05 -0.15 7.19
C TRP A 50 7.75 -0.75 6.69
N VAL A 51 6.75 0.09 6.42
CA VAL A 51 5.43 -0.32 5.95
C VAL A 51 5.27 0.14 4.51
N PRO A 52 4.84 -0.74 3.59
CA PRO A 52 4.57 -0.33 2.21
C PRO A 52 3.48 0.73 2.17
N THR A 53 3.66 1.70 1.27
CA THR A 53 2.64 2.72 1.00
C THR A 53 1.75 2.28 -0.17
N SER A 54 0.70 3.03 -0.50
CA SER A 54 -0.13 2.73 -1.68
C SER A 54 0.51 3.21 -3.00
N ILE A 55 1.72 3.78 -2.95
CA ILE A 55 2.39 4.45 -4.06
C ILE A 55 3.83 3.99 -4.23
N GLY A 56 4.35 4.13 -5.43
CA GLY A 56 5.70 3.74 -5.79
C GLY A 56 6.12 4.39 -7.10
N TYR A 57 7.14 3.82 -7.72
CA TYR A 57 7.75 4.36 -8.93
C TYR A 57 7.85 3.28 -10.00
N CYS A 58 7.54 3.65 -11.24
CA CYS A 58 7.78 2.81 -12.40
C CYS A 58 9.13 3.18 -12.99
N LEU A 59 10.09 2.26 -12.97
CA LEU A 59 11.43 2.48 -13.52
C LEU A 59 11.40 2.62 -15.05
N LEU A 60 10.50 1.90 -15.71
CA LEU A 60 10.39 1.91 -17.17
C LEU A 60 9.78 3.21 -17.72
N CYS A 61 8.71 3.69 -17.08
CA CYS A 61 8.03 4.92 -17.50
C CYS A 61 8.55 6.17 -16.77
N GLN A 62 9.52 6.01 -15.87
CA GLN A 62 10.08 7.06 -15.02
C GLN A 62 9.03 7.96 -14.37
N CYS A 63 7.99 7.35 -13.78
CA CYS A 63 6.88 8.09 -13.19
C CYS A 63 6.32 7.45 -11.94
N ARG A 64 5.64 8.26 -11.12
CA ARG A 64 4.92 7.78 -9.92
C ARG A 64 3.68 6.98 -10.31
N LYS A 65 3.48 5.84 -9.67
CA LYS A 65 2.33 4.96 -9.89
C LYS A 65 1.78 4.41 -8.57
N GLY A 66 0.47 4.25 -8.50
CA GLY A 66 -0.16 3.51 -7.41
C GLY A 66 0.11 2.02 -7.52
N ALA A 67 0.20 1.32 -6.39
CA ALA A 67 0.49 -0.12 -6.34
C ALA A 67 -0.57 -0.94 -7.11
N LEU A 68 -1.83 -0.52 -7.03
CA LEU A 68 -2.97 -1.16 -7.69
C LEU A 68 -3.35 -0.51 -9.02
N CYS A 69 -2.54 0.40 -9.56
CA CYS A 69 -2.79 0.95 -10.89
C CYS A 69 -2.68 -0.16 -11.95
N PRO A 70 -3.45 -0.05 -13.06
CA PRO A 70 -3.25 -0.91 -14.22
C PRO A 70 -1.79 -0.88 -14.65
N ALA A 71 -1.23 -2.05 -14.92
CA ALA A 71 0.14 -2.14 -15.35
C ALA A 71 0.37 -1.39 -16.67
N CYS A 72 1.61 -0.94 -16.89
CA CYS A 72 2.00 -0.33 -18.16
C CYS A 72 1.90 -1.34 -19.31
N LYS A 73 1.87 -0.86 -20.56
CA LYS A 73 1.79 -1.71 -21.76
C LYS A 73 2.91 -2.77 -21.79
N ASN A 74 4.08 -2.40 -21.30
CA ASN A 74 5.28 -3.24 -21.24
C ASN A 74 5.37 -3.97 -19.89
N PHE A 75 4.25 -4.51 -19.42
CA PHE A 75 4.22 -5.27 -18.18
C PHE A 75 5.01 -6.56 -18.34
N GLU A 76 6.14 -6.65 -17.66
CA GLU A 76 6.92 -7.87 -17.52
C GLU A 76 6.64 -8.54 -16.19
N ARG A 77 6.43 -9.85 -16.26
CA ARG A 77 6.52 -10.77 -15.13
C ARG A 77 7.92 -11.38 -15.16
N LYS A 78 8.53 -11.55 -13.98
CA LYS A 78 9.75 -12.35 -13.85
C LYS A 78 9.51 -13.80 -14.24
#